data_AF-A0A9P1MG25-F1
#
_entry.id   AF-A0A9P1MG25-F1
#
_cell.length_a   1.000
_cell.length_b   1.000
_cell.length_c   1.000
_cell.angle_alpha   90.00
_cell.angle_beta   90.00
_cell.angle_gamma   90.00
#
_symmetry.space_group_name_H-M   'P 1'
#
loop_
_entity.id
_entity.type
_entity.pdbx_description
1 polymer ?
#
loop_
_entity_poly.entity_id
_entity_poly.type
_entity_poly.pdbx_seq_one_letter_code
_entity_poly.pdbx_strand_id
1 'polypeptide(L)'
;MRGFYIQYLESLCRRRGWGDPMYECYRSSSGYTCHVLVNGREYQTDLAYESDILAQENAAMRAFMVCRNFSVNGGMIVRNGIVQGLPANESSRRHRKGSHHNSSSRTPNPNGGHGRRSGHHSSSSSTASFE
;
A
#
# COMPACT_ATOMS: atom_id res chain seq x y z
N MET A 1 -9.69 25.95 16.88
CA MET A 1 -8.95 24.73 17.27
C MET A 1 -8.80 23.87 16.02
N ARG A 2 -7.60 23.36 15.70
CA ARG A 2 -7.44 22.39 14.60
C ARG A 2 -8.00 21.05 15.05
N GLY A 3 -8.82 20.42 14.21
CA GLY A 3 -9.44 19.13 14.51
C GLY A 3 -8.43 17.99 14.72
N PHE A 4 -8.87 16.94 15.41
CA PHE A 4 -8.03 15.81 15.80
C PHE A 4 -7.60 14.98 14.59
N TYR A 5 -8.52 14.72 13.66
CA TYR A 5 -8.25 13.92 12.47
C TYR A 5 -7.34 14.63 11.48
N ILE A 6 -7.40 15.96 11.41
CA ILE A 6 -6.44 16.76 10.63
C ILE A 6 -5.01 16.47 11.09
N GLN A 7 -4.74 16.53 12.40
CA GLN A 7 -3.41 16.28 12.97
C GLN A 7 -2.97 14.81 12.80
N TYR A 8 -3.91 13.87 12.92
CA TYR A 8 -3.61 12.45 12.69
C TYR A 8 -3.27 12.16 11.23
N LEU A 9 -3.94 12.82 10.29
CA LEU A 9 -3.67 12.68 8.87
C LEU A 9 -2.32 13.29 8.49
N GLU A 10 -2.00 14.49 8.98
CA GLU A 10 -0.68 15.12 8.83
C GLU A 10 0.43 14.19 9.36
N SER A 11 0.25 13.64 10.56
CA SER A 11 1.19 12.71 11.18
C SER A 11 1.34 11.41 10.38
N LEU A 12 0.26 10.90 9.79
CA LEU A 12 0.29 9.73 8.92
C LEU A 12 1.07 10.00 7.64
N CYS A 13 0.85 11.14 6.99
CA CYS A 13 1.56 11.52 5.78
C CYS A 13 3.06 11.64 6.04
N ARG A 14 3.43 12.32 7.14
CA ARG A 14 4.84 12.47 7.56
C ARG A 14 5.52 11.12 7.82
N ARG A 15 4.88 10.19 8.52
CA ARG A 15 5.44 8.85 8.78
C ARG A 15 5.60 8.00 7.51
N ARG A 16 4.84 8.30 6.45
CA ARG A 16 4.88 7.58 5.17
C ARG A 16 5.75 8.28 4.11
N GLY A 17 6.30 9.45 4.42
CA GLY A 17 7.00 10.28 3.44
C GLY A 17 6.10 10.83 2.33
N TRP A 18 4.79 10.88 2.57
CA TRP A 18 3.84 11.51 1.65
C TRP A 18 3.86 13.03 1.82
N GLY A 19 3.49 13.75 0.76
CA GLY A 19 3.23 15.18 0.84
C GLY A 19 2.12 15.50 1.84
N ASP A 20 2.14 16.71 2.38
CA ASP A 20 1.13 17.17 3.34
C ASP A 20 -0.28 17.12 2.71
N PRO A 21 -1.30 16.77 3.51
CA PRO A 21 -2.68 16.69 3.03
C PRO A 21 -3.18 18.08 2.62
N MET A 22 -3.75 18.18 1.42
CA MET A 22 -4.34 19.43 0.93
C MET A 22 -5.85 19.42 1.12
N TYR A 23 -6.39 20.49 1.67
CA TYR A 23 -7.82 20.65 1.93
C TYR A 23 -8.40 21.71 1.00
N GLU A 24 -9.55 21.39 0.42
CA GLU A 24 -10.33 22.33 -0.37
C GLU A 24 -11.78 22.26 0.05
N CYS A 25 -12.25 23.31 0.73
CA CYS A 25 -13.60 23.36 1.26
C CYS A 25 -14.46 24.33 0.44
N TYR A 26 -15.68 23.89 0.16
CA TYR A 26 -16.64 24.59 -0.68
C TYR A 26 -17.90 24.90 0.12
N ARG A 27 -18.43 26.11 -0.09
CA ARG A 27 -19.73 26.49 0.47
C ARG A 27 -20.79 26.41 -0.61
N SER A 28 -21.85 25.65 -0.34
CA SER A 28 -23.06 25.59 -1.16
C SER A 28 -24.24 26.23 -0.41
N SER A 29 -25.39 26.34 -1.09
CA SER A 29 -26.65 26.72 -0.46
C SER A 29 -27.16 25.67 0.55
N SER A 30 -26.68 24.43 0.46
CA SER A 30 -27.06 23.30 1.33
C SER A 30 -26.11 23.09 2.51
N GLY A 31 -24.98 23.80 2.58
CA GLY A 31 -24.00 23.70 3.66
C GLY A 31 -22.56 23.77 3.16
N TYR A 32 -21.65 23.09 3.87
CA TYR A 32 -20.22 23.05 3.58
C TYR A 32 -19.79 21.63 3.22
N THR A 33 -19.08 21.49 2.11
CA THR A 33 -18.42 20.24 1.72
C THR A 33 -16.92 20.47 1.72
N CYS A 34 -16.14 19.40 1.89
CA CYS A 34 -14.70 19.52 1.82
C CYS A 34 -14.06 18.29 1.18
N HIS A 35 -12.99 18.56 0.43
CA HIS A 35 -12.18 17.60 -0.28
C HIS A 35 -10.79 17.57 0.36
N VAL A 36 -10.22 16.38 0.49
CA VAL A 36 -8.84 16.18 0.96
C VAL A 36 -8.07 15.40 -0.06
N LEU A 37 -6.95 15.94 -0.51
CA LEU A 37 -6.00 15.24 -1.37
C LEU A 37 -4.87 14.67 -0.53
N VAL A 38 -4.70 13.35 -0.57
CA VAL A 38 -3.64 12.62 0.14
C VAL A 38 -2.97 11.67 -0.83
N ASN A 39 -1.68 11.88 -1.09
CA ASN A 39 -0.88 11.00 -1.96
C ASN A 39 -1.56 10.74 -3.33
N GLY A 40 -2.10 11.79 -3.96
CA GLY A 40 -2.80 11.72 -5.24
C GLY A 40 -4.20 11.10 -5.20
N ARG A 41 -4.76 10.84 -4.02
CA ARG A 41 -6.13 10.35 -3.84
C ARG A 41 -6.99 11.42 -3.20
N GLU A 42 -8.15 11.64 -3.79
CA GLU A 42 -9.13 12.60 -3.30
C GLU A 42 -10.17 11.92 -2.41
N TYR A 43 -10.53 12.60 -1.33
CA TYR A 43 -11.55 12.18 -0.36
C TYR A 43 -12.52 13.32 -0.12
N GLN A 44 -13.79 13.10 -0.46
CA GLN A 44 -14.86 14.07 -0.26
C GLN A 44 -15.76 13.66 0.90
N THR A 45 -16.31 14.63 1.62
CA THR A 45 -17.44 14.48 2.55
C THR A 45 -18.69 13.89 1.87
N ASP A 46 -19.38 12.94 2.50
CA ASP A 46 -20.62 12.33 1.93
C ASP A 46 -21.81 13.28 1.87
N LEU A 47 -21.84 14.26 2.77
CA LEU A 47 -22.96 15.18 2.98
C LEU A 47 -22.44 16.58 3.26
N ALA A 48 -23.34 17.57 3.13
CA ALA A 48 -23.05 18.94 3.48
C ALA A 48 -23.15 19.14 5.00
N TYR A 49 -22.16 19.80 5.59
CA TYR A 49 -22.07 20.10 7.01
C TYR A 49 -22.46 21.55 7.31
N GLU A 50 -22.71 21.84 8.58
CA GLU A 50 -23.11 23.18 9.04
C GLU A 50 -21.96 24.22 8.98
N SER A 51 -20.70 23.77 9.12
CA SER A 51 -19.52 24.64 9.09
C SER A 51 -18.37 24.04 8.29
N ASP A 52 -17.47 24.92 7.85
CA ASP A 52 -16.22 24.57 7.17
C ASP A 52 -15.33 23.69 8.05
N ILE A 53 -15.25 23.99 9.35
CA ILE A 53 -14.44 23.23 10.31
C ILE A 53 -14.96 21.78 10.43
N LEU A 54 -16.29 21.60 10.49
CA LEU A 54 -16.89 20.28 10.53
C LEU A 54 -16.66 19.51 9.23
N ALA A 55 -16.85 20.17 8.08
CA ALA A 55 -16.60 19.56 6.79
C ALA A 55 -15.14 19.10 6.66
N GLN A 56 -14.19 19.95 7.06
CA GLN A 56 -12.76 19.66 7.01
C GLN A 56 -12.37 18.49 7.90
N GLU A 57 -12.86 18.46 9.15
CA GLU A 57 -12.58 17.38 10.09
C GLU A 57 -13.19 16.04 9.64
N ASN A 58 -14.41 16.06 9.09
CA ASN A 58 -15.04 14.85 8.54
C ASN A 58 -14.32 14.35 7.28
N ALA A 59 -13.88 15.25 6.41
CA ALA A 59 -13.08 14.89 5.25
C ALA A 59 -11.73 14.27 5.67
N ALA A 60 -11.07 14.85 6.69
CA ALA A 60 -9.84 14.32 7.27
C ALA A 60 -10.06 12.93 7.91
N MET A 61 -11.16 12.72 8.62
CA MET A 61 -11.52 11.44 9.22
C MET A 61 -11.62 10.34 8.16
N ARG A 62 -12.33 10.61 7.06
CA ARG A 62 -12.51 9.67 5.94
C ARG A 62 -11.17 9.33 5.29
N ALA A 63 -10.40 10.36 4.94
CA ALA A 63 -9.06 10.19 4.40
C ALA A 63 -8.20 9.36 5.35
N PHE A 64 -8.22 9.64 6.66
CA PHE A 64 -7.42 8.91 7.66
C PHE A 64 -7.83 7.44 7.76
N MET A 65 -9.13 7.13 7.86
CA MET A 65 -9.62 5.76 7.96
C MET A 65 -9.27 4.90 6.73
N VAL A 66 -9.27 5.51 5.55
CA VAL A 66 -8.85 4.82 4.32
C VAL A 66 -7.32 4.73 4.25
N CYS A 67 -6.62 5.84 4.45
CA CYS A 67 -5.16 5.93 4.28
C CYS A 67 -4.37 5.11 5.31
N ARG A 68 -4.88 4.96 6.54
CA ARG A 68 -4.24 4.09 7.55
C ARG A 68 -4.14 2.65 7.10
N ASN A 69 -5.06 2.19 6.26
CA ASN A 69 -5.13 0.82 5.78
C ASN A 69 -4.41 0.62 4.44
N PHE A 70 -3.95 1.69 3.77
CA PHE A 70 -3.15 1.49 2.58
C PHE A 70 -1.83 0.81 2.94
N SER A 71 -1.57 -0.33 2.33
CA SER A 71 -0.25 -0.93 2.36
C SER A 71 0.74 0.05 1.74
N VAL A 72 1.83 0.36 2.45
CA VAL A 72 2.94 1.21 1.99
C VAL A 72 3.59 0.70 0.69
N ASN A 73 3.22 -0.51 0.25
CA ASN A 73 3.75 -1.18 -0.92
C ASN A 73 2.71 -1.52 -2.00
N GLY A 74 1.47 -1.01 -1.92
CA GLY A 74 0.45 -1.34 -2.95
C GLY A 74 0.15 -2.83 -3.09
N GLY A 75 0.35 -3.62 -2.02
CA GLY A 75 0.13 -5.08 -2.04
C GLY A 75 1.38 -5.95 -2.08
N MET A 76 2.60 -5.39 -2.10
CA MET A 76 3.81 -6.23 -1.98
C MET A 76 4.16 -6.50 -0.52
N ILE A 77 3.60 -7.58 0.02
CA ILE A 77 4.18 -8.29 1.16
C ILE A 77 5.23 -9.23 0.55
N VAL A 78 6.51 -8.95 0.75
CA VAL A 78 7.58 -9.89 0.37
C VAL A 78 7.54 -11.05 1.36
N ARG A 79 6.66 -12.03 1.11
CA ARG A 79 6.78 -13.37 1.71
C ARG A 79 7.70 -14.18 0.81
N ASN A 80 8.86 -14.57 1.34
CA ASN A 80 9.83 -15.50 0.74
C ASN A 80 10.68 -15.01 -0.47
N GLY A 81 11.01 -13.71 -0.56
CA GLY A 81 12.17 -13.28 -1.33
C GLY A 81 12.05 -13.34 -2.86
N ILE A 82 10.84 -13.32 -3.42
CA ILE A 82 10.63 -13.17 -4.87
C ILE A 82 9.94 -11.83 -5.12
N VAL A 83 10.66 -10.94 -5.80
CA VAL A 83 10.19 -9.63 -6.27
C VAL A 83 9.35 -9.86 -7.54
N GLN A 84 8.02 -9.81 -7.41
CA GLN A 84 7.11 -9.69 -8.55
C GLN A 84 6.43 -8.33 -8.49
N GLY A 85 7.09 -7.35 -9.09
CA GLY A 85 6.57 -6.00 -9.28
C GLY A 85 7.54 -5.26 -10.18
N LEU A 86 7.32 -5.35 -11.49
CA LEU A 86 8.08 -4.59 -12.47
C LEU A 86 7.93 -3.08 -12.15
N PRO A 87 9.00 -2.28 -12.24
CA PRO A 87 8.91 -0.85 -11.98
C PRO A 87 7.92 -0.22 -12.96
N ALA A 88 6.91 0.48 -12.41
CA ALA A 88 6.05 1.34 -13.19
C ALA A 88 6.93 2.43 -13.81
N ASN A 89 7.05 2.37 -15.14
CA ASN A 89 7.81 3.28 -15.98
C ASN A 89 7.40 4.74 -15.71
N GLU A 90 8.26 5.49 -15.04
CA GLU A 90 8.18 6.95 -15.03
C GLU A 90 8.97 7.49 -16.22
N SER A 91 8.27 8.26 -17.04
CA SER A 91 8.64 8.75 -18.35
C SER A 91 10.03 9.44 -18.42
N SER A 92 10.92 8.85 -19.22
CA SER A 92 11.77 9.54 -20.21
C SER A 92 12.81 10.58 -19.75
N ARG A 93 14.00 10.19 -19.24
CA ARG A 93 15.28 10.92 -19.51
C ARG A 93 16.53 10.00 -19.56
N ARG A 94 17.07 9.91 -20.78
CA ARG A 94 18.39 9.44 -21.25
C ARG A 94 19.49 9.23 -20.20
N HIS A 95 20.05 8.01 -20.13
CA HIS A 95 21.50 7.80 -20.25
C HIS A 95 21.82 6.40 -20.79
N ARG A 96 22.46 6.36 -21.97
CA ARG A 96 23.05 5.16 -22.58
C ARG A 96 24.32 4.79 -21.80
N LYS A 97 24.60 3.49 -21.60
CA LYS A 97 25.70 2.75 -22.26
C LYS A 97 26.16 1.52 -21.46
N GLY A 98 26.14 0.36 -22.14
CA GLY A 98 27.01 -0.82 -21.92
C GLY A 98 26.71 -1.65 -20.67
N SER A 99 26.85 -2.98 -20.64
CA SER A 99 27.58 -3.88 -21.51
C SER A 99 27.01 -5.28 -21.31
N HIS A 100 26.76 -5.99 -22.40
CA HIS A 100 26.44 -7.40 -22.40
C HIS A 100 27.71 -8.19 -22.07
N HIS A 101 27.67 -9.03 -21.04
CA HIS A 101 28.57 -10.18 -20.92
C HIS A 101 27.81 -11.36 -20.31
N ASN A 102 27.35 -12.29 -21.16
CA ASN A 102 27.00 -13.63 -20.72
C ASN A 102 27.86 -14.60 -21.51
N SER A 103 29.04 -14.89 -20.96
CA SER A 103 29.91 -15.95 -21.41
C SER A 103 29.59 -17.22 -20.61
N SER A 104 29.06 -18.19 -21.33
CA SER A 104 29.03 -19.62 -21.02
C SER A 104 30.38 -20.16 -20.53
N SER A 105 30.38 -21.03 -19.50
CA SER A 105 30.84 -22.43 -19.59
C SER A 105 31.14 -23.08 -18.22
N ARG A 106 30.40 -24.17 -17.96
CA ARG A 106 30.70 -25.41 -17.21
C ARG A 106 32.11 -25.60 -16.64
N THR A 107 32.19 -26.10 -15.39
CA THR A 107 32.70 -27.47 -15.07
C THR A 107 32.30 -27.93 -13.65
N PRO A 108 32.23 -29.25 -13.38
CA PRO A 108 31.51 -29.87 -12.26
C PRO A 108 32.41 -30.26 -11.08
N ASN A 109 31.84 -30.45 -9.90
CA ASN A 109 32.51 -31.14 -8.79
C ASN A 109 31.65 -32.30 -8.25
N PRO A 110 32.13 -33.55 -8.29
CA PRO A 110 31.45 -34.72 -7.72
C PRO A 110 31.99 -35.07 -6.32
N ASN A 111 31.23 -35.93 -5.60
CA ASN A 111 31.41 -36.49 -4.25
C ASN A 111 30.67 -35.73 -3.14
N GLY A 112 29.72 -36.31 -2.41
CA GLY A 112 29.19 -37.66 -2.39
C GLY A 112 28.21 -37.80 -1.22
N GLY A 113 27.51 -38.93 -1.15
CA GLY A 113 26.80 -39.35 0.06
C GLY A 113 25.32 -39.69 -0.16
N HIS A 114 25.05 -40.98 -0.26
CA HIS A 114 23.74 -41.60 -0.40
C HIS A 114 22.82 -41.39 0.80
N GLY A 115 21.53 -41.20 0.52
CA GLY A 115 20.47 -41.27 1.52
C GLY A 115 19.10 -41.47 0.87
N ARG A 116 18.82 -42.68 0.38
CA ARG A 116 17.47 -43.09 -0.01
C ARG A 116 16.59 -43.12 1.23
N ARG A 117 15.37 -42.56 1.17
CA ARG A 117 14.18 -43.10 1.85
C ARG A 117 12.91 -42.43 1.34
N SER A 118 12.23 -43.17 0.49
CA SER A 118 10.79 -43.21 0.29
C SER A 118 10.00 -43.16 1.61
N GLY A 119 8.87 -42.46 1.62
CA GLY A 119 7.94 -42.51 2.75
C GLY A 119 6.65 -41.76 2.46
N HIS A 120 5.68 -42.46 1.86
CA HIS A 120 4.28 -42.07 1.82
C HIS A 120 3.67 -42.18 3.22
N HIS A 121 2.96 -41.17 3.69
CA HIS A 121 1.88 -41.34 4.68
C HIS A 121 0.85 -40.22 4.52
N SER A 122 -0.28 -40.60 3.95
CA SER A 122 -1.57 -39.94 4.15
C SER A 122 -2.02 -40.19 5.60
N SER A 123 -2.57 -39.17 6.26
CA SER A 123 -3.46 -39.36 7.41
C SER A 123 -4.62 -38.38 7.29
N SER A 124 -5.79 -38.98 7.29
CA SER A 124 -7.13 -38.47 7.04
C SER A 124 -7.89 -38.17 8.34
N SER A 125 -8.92 -37.32 8.21
CA SER A 125 -10.15 -37.25 9.04
C SER A 125 -9.99 -36.61 10.45
N SER A 126 -10.95 -35.85 11.00
CA SER A 126 -12.40 -36.01 10.94
C SER A 126 -13.17 -34.71 11.21
N THR A 127 -14.38 -34.67 10.66
CA THR A 127 -15.51 -33.82 10.99
C THR A 127 -16.07 -34.13 12.38
N ALA A 128 -16.54 -33.12 13.11
CA ALA A 128 -17.57 -33.30 14.12
C ALA A 128 -18.43 -32.04 14.19
N SER A 129 -19.62 -32.15 13.61
CA SER A 129 -20.78 -31.31 13.92
C SER A 129 -21.40 -31.83 15.21
N PHE A 130 -21.88 -30.94 16.08
CA PHE A 130 -23.07 -31.23 16.89
C PHE A 130 -23.85 -29.94 17.16
N GLU A 131 -25.15 -30.21 17.32
CA GLU A 131 -26.36 -29.40 17.48
C GLU A 131 -26.28 -28.10 18.28
#